data_AF-A0A4R8G2D9-F1
#
_entry.id   AF-A0A4R8G2D9-F1
#
_cell.length_a   1.000
_cell.length_b   1.000
_cell.length_c   1.000
_cell.angle_alpha   90.00
_cell.angle_beta   90.00
_cell.angle_gamma   90.00
#
_symmetry.space_group_name_H-M   'P 1'
#
loop_
_entity.id
_entity.type
_entity.pdbx_description
1 polymer ?
#
loop_
_entity_poly.entity_id
_entity_poly.type
_entity_poly.pdbx_seq_one_letter_code
_entity_poly.pdbx_strand_id
1 'polypeptide(L)'
;MDDIGGRHGQVFRDEVPGGAGLPAMLEMVLMRLAACPETGARARELGQLGFMQWLGSLPGRADLPAAARAAEAQAAPGPATAALDEFRRLLVQIRAMPPRPLDLALPRPCRRGGARARRLRL
;
A
#
# COMPACT_ATOMS: atom_id res chain seq x y z
N MET A 1 49.45 -33.38 -7.58
CA MET A 1 49.47 -32.71 -6.25
C MET A 1 48.93 -31.32 -6.46
N ASP A 2 47.64 -31.17 -6.80
CA ASP A 2 46.47 -31.40 -5.92
C ASP A 2 46.55 -30.49 -4.69
N ASP A 3 45.75 -29.40 -4.70
CA ASP A 3 44.65 -29.30 -3.75
C ASP A 3 43.61 -28.27 -4.23
N ILE A 4 42.41 -28.77 -4.52
CA ILE A 4 41.17 -28.00 -4.65
C ILE A 4 40.41 -28.20 -3.34
N GLY A 5 40.20 -27.13 -2.58
CA GLY A 5 39.34 -27.10 -1.40
C GLY A 5 39.53 -25.76 -0.67
N GLY A 6 38.54 -25.06 -0.15
CA GLY A 6 37.14 -25.36 0.00
C GLY A 6 36.38 -24.04 0.15
N ARG A 7 35.31 -23.97 -0.63
CA ARG A 7 34.16 -23.07 -0.51
C ARG A 7 33.57 -23.19 0.88
N HIS A 8 33.65 -22.15 1.72
CA HIS A 8 32.69 -21.97 2.81
C HIS A 8 32.34 -20.49 3.00
N GLY A 9 31.16 -20.15 2.47
CA GLY A 9 30.22 -19.22 3.06
C GLY A 9 30.77 -17.84 3.44
N GLN A 10 30.84 -16.94 2.47
CA GLN A 10 30.45 -15.55 2.73
C GLN A 10 29.03 -15.59 3.29
N VAL A 11 28.93 -15.58 4.63
CA VAL A 11 27.69 -15.36 5.35
C VAL A 11 27.27 -13.95 4.98
N PHE A 12 26.43 -13.85 3.95
CA PHE A 12 25.66 -12.65 3.68
C PHE A 12 24.77 -12.49 4.91
N ARG A 13 25.25 -11.72 5.89
CA ARG A 13 24.40 -11.19 6.93
C ARG A 13 23.44 -10.26 6.22
N ASP A 14 22.26 -10.77 5.89
CA ASP A 14 21.05 -9.97 5.67
C ASP A 14 20.68 -9.30 7.01
N GLU A 15 21.55 -8.44 7.52
CA GLU A 15 21.13 -7.40 8.45
C GLU A 15 20.57 -6.27 7.58
N VAL A 16 19.32 -6.46 7.12
CA VAL A 16 18.52 -5.33 6.62
C VAL A 16 18.13 -4.51 7.86
N PRO A 17 18.70 -3.31 8.07
CA PRO A 17 18.22 -2.43 9.12
C PRO A 17 16.98 -1.72 8.56
N GLY A 18 15.85 -2.41 8.59
CA GLY A 18 14.61 -1.93 7.95
C GLY A 18 13.35 -2.11 8.79
N GLY A 19 13.48 -2.44 10.09
CA GLY A 19 12.37 -2.81 10.96
C GLY A 19 11.42 -1.67 11.37
N ALA A 20 11.70 -0.42 10.98
CA ALA A 20 10.90 0.76 11.39
C ALA A 20 10.03 1.35 10.26
N GLY A 21 9.97 0.73 9.06
CA GLY A 21 9.28 1.30 7.89
C GLY A 21 7.82 0.88 7.68
N LEU A 22 7.41 -0.28 8.21
CA LEU A 22 6.09 -0.88 7.94
C LEU A 22 4.92 -0.19 8.66
N PRO A 23 4.98 0.05 9.99
CA PRO A 23 3.91 0.77 10.67
C PRO A 23 3.83 2.22 10.18
N ALA A 24 4.97 2.88 9.96
CA ALA A 24 5.02 4.27 9.51
C ALA A 24 4.36 4.48 8.13
N MET A 25 4.54 3.54 7.19
CA MET A 25 3.91 3.65 5.88
C MET A 25 2.39 3.47 5.97
N LEU A 26 1.93 2.45 6.70
CA LEU A 26 0.49 2.24 6.89
C LEU A 26 -0.16 3.44 7.58
N GLU A 27 0.45 3.95 8.65
CA GLU A 27 -0.04 5.11 9.39
C GLU A 27 -0.18 6.34 8.49
N MET A 28 0.84 6.64 7.67
CA MET A 28 0.78 7.76 6.72
C MET A 28 -0.36 7.59 5.70
N VAL A 29 -0.57 6.37 5.19
CA VAL A 29 -1.69 6.06 4.27
C VAL A 29 -3.02 6.29 4.97
N LEU A 30 -3.20 5.74 6.18
CA LEU A 30 -4.44 5.87 6.94
C LEU A 30 -4.76 7.34 7.26
N MET A 31 -3.78 8.11 7.73
CA MET A 31 -3.94 9.54 8.01
C MET A 31 -4.37 10.31 6.74
N ARG A 32 -3.71 10.04 5.61
CA ARG A 32 -4.03 10.70 4.34
C ARG A 32 -5.43 10.36 3.83
N LEU A 33 -5.84 9.09 3.92
CA LEU A 33 -7.17 8.65 3.47
C LEU A 33 -8.27 9.19 4.39
N ALA A 34 -8.03 9.18 5.71
CA ALA A 34 -8.97 9.73 6.70
C ALA A 34 -9.23 11.24 6.53
N ALA A 35 -8.25 11.99 6.03
CA ALA A 35 -8.38 13.42 5.77
C ALA A 35 -8.90 13.75 4.36
N CYS A 36 -9.20 12.75 3.52
CA CYS A 36 -9.54 12.96 2.12
C CYS A 36 -11.06 13.20 1.94
N PRO A 37 -11.49 14.38 1.45
CA PRO A 37 -12.91 14.69 1.24
C PRO A 37 -13.46 14.18 -0.11
N GLU A 38 -12.59 13.63 -0.97
CA GLU A 38 -12.98 13.17 -2.31
C GLU A 38 -13.99 12.01 -2.24
N THR A 39 -14.89 11.95 -3.22
CA THR A 39 -15.92 10.91 -3.36
C THR A 39 -15.90 10.27 -4.75
N GLY A 40 -16.71 9.24 -4.96
CA GLY A 40 -16.89 8.58 -6.26
C GLY A 40 -15.60 7.98 -6.83
N ALA A 41 -15.38 8.15 -8.14
CA ALA A 41 -14.22 7.58 -8.83
C ALA A 41 -12.89 8.07 -8.24
N ARG A 42 -12.83 9.32 -7.76
CA ARG A 42 -11.58 9.87 -7.22
C ARG A 42 -11.20 9.29 -5.87
N ALA A 43 -12.19 9.06 -5.00
CA ALA A 43 -11.99 8.34 -3.75
C ALA A 43 -11.47 6.92 -3.99
N ARG A 44 -12.06 6.25 -4.98
CA ARG A 44 -11.65 4.90 -5.38
C ARG A 44 -10.18 4.84 -5.81
N GLU A 45 -9.77 5.73 -6.71
CA GLU A 45 -8.37 5.83 -7.15
C GLU A 45 -7.40 6.07 -5.98
N LEU A 46 -7.80 6.92 -5.01
CA LEU A 46 -6.97 7.23 -3.86
C LEU A 46 -6.85 6.07 -2.87
N GLY A 47 -7.94 5.35 -2.60
CA GLY A 47 -7.92 4.13 -1.78
C GLY A 47 -7.05 3.05 -2.40
N GLN A 48 -7.17 2.83 -3.72
CA GLN A 48 -6.33 1.89 -4.48
C GLN A 48 -4.85 2.28 -4.46
N LEU A 49 -4.54 3.57 -4.61
CA LEU A 49 -3.16 4.06 -4.49
C LEU A 49 -2.59 3.82 -3.09
N GLY A 50 -3.35 4.13 -2.03
CA GLY A 50 -2.93 3.87 -0.66
C GLY A 50 -2.66 2.38 -0.42
N PHE A 51 -3.50 1.51 -0.99
CA PHE A 51 -3.32 0.08 -0.96
C PHE A 51 -2.03 -0.38 -1.64
N MET A 52 -1.73 0.14 -2.84
CA MET A 52 -0.49 -0.19 -3.55
C MET A 52 0.77 0.31 -2.80
N GLN A 53 0.70 1.49 -2.17
CA GLN A 53 1.80 2.01 -1.35
C GLN A 53 2.06 1.13 -0.13
N TRP A 54 1.00 0.75 0.58
CA TRP A 54 1.10 -0.17 1.69
C TRP A 54 1.64 -1.53 1.25
N LEU A 55 1.09 -2.11 0.18
CA LEU A 55 1.52 -3.40 -0.36
C LEU A 55 3.01 -3.39 -0.76
N GLY A 56 3.45 -2.33 -1.46
CA GLY A 56 4.85 -2.16 -1.87
C GLY A 56 5.81 -1.90 -0.72
N SER A 57 5.31 -1.55 0.46
CA SER A 57 6.14 -1.39 1.67
C SER A 57 6.36 -2.69 2.43
N LEU A 58 5.56 -3.73 2.20
CA LEU A 58 5.67 -4.99 2.92
C LEU A 58 7.01 -5.68 2.65
N PRO A 59 7.58 -6.41 3.62
CA PRO A 59 8.76 -7.25 3.38
C PRO A 59 8.46 -8.30 2.31
N GLY A 60 9.47 -8.64 1.49
CA GLY A 60 9.29 -9.61 0.39
C GLY A 60 8.83 -11.02 0.81
N ARG A 61 8.93 -11.36 2.11
CA ARG A 61 8.46 -12.64 2.69
C ARG A 61 7.31 -12.47 3.69
N ALA A 62 6.58 -11.36 3.62
CA ALA A 62 5.46 -11.12 4.52
C ALA A 62 4.33 -12.15 4.34
N ASP A 63 3.73 -12.59 5.45
CA ASP A 63 2.43 -13.25 5.43
C ASP A 63 1.37 -12.21 5.08
N LEU A 64 1.01 -12.18 3.80
CA LEU A 64 0.10 -11.20 3.23
C LEU A 64 -1.31 -11.24 3.87
N PRO A 65 -1.96 -12.41 4.06
CA PRO A 65 -3.19 -12.49 4.83
C PRO A 65 -3.09 -11.94 6.25
N ALA A 66 -2.02 -12.24 6.98
CA ALA A 66 -1.81 -11.72 8.33
C ALA A 66 -1.57 -10.21 8.34
N ALA A 67 -0.75 -9.70 7.42
CA ALA A 67 -0.50 -8.28 7.24
C ALA A 67 -1.79 -7.52 6.91
N ALA A 68 -2.64 -8.08 6.04
CA ALA A 68 -3.93 -7.48 5.68
C ALA A 68 -4.90 -7.42 6.88
N ARG A 69 -4.94 -8.45 7.74
CA ARG A 69 -5.73 -8.41 8.99
C ARG A 69 -5.22 -7.34 9.95
N ALA A 70 -3.90 -7.23 10.11
CA ALA A 70 -3.31 -6.21 10.97
C ALA A 70 -3.58 -4.79 10.46
N ALA A 71 -3.52 -4.59 9.14
CA ALA A 71 -3.85 -3.31 8.52
C ALA A 71 -5.34 -2.96 8.65
N GLU A 72 -6.23 -3.94 8.51
CA GLU A 72 -7.68 -3.74 8.69
C GLU A 72 -8.02 -3.32 10.12
N ALA A 73 -7.42 -3.99 11.12
CA ALA A 73 -7.60 -3.64 12.52
C ALA A 73 -7.15 -2.20 12.84
N GLN A 74 -6.05 -1.74 12.24
CA GLN A 74 -5.58 -0.36 12.37
C GLN A 74 -6.44 0.64 11.58
N ALA A 75 -7.04 0.21 10.48
CA ALA A 75 -7.94 1.05 9.68
C ALA A 75 -9.33 1.20 10.32
N ALA A 76 -9.78 0.26 11.15
CA ALA A 76 -11.11 0.25 11.76
C ALA A 76 -11.53 1.54 12.51
N PRO A 77 -10.69 2.17 13.36
CA PRO A 77 -11.09 3.37 14.12
C PRO A 77 -11.21 4.66 13.29
N GLY A 78 -10.79 4.66 12.03
CA GLY A 78 -10.79 5.86 11.18
C GLY A 78 -12.19 6.34 10.76
N PRO A 79 -12.33 7.62 10.36
CA PRO A 79 -13.59 8.19 9.86
C PRO A 79 -14.10 7.47 8.61
N ALA A 80 -15.41 7.46 8.40
CA ALA A 80 -16.06 6.84 7.23
C ALA A 80 -15.89 7.70 5.96
N THR A 81 -14.65 7.84 5.49
CA THR A 81 -14.36 8.47 4.19
C THR A 81 -14.39 7.43 3.07
N ALA A 82 -14.92 7.82 1.91
CA ALA A 82 -15.04 6.92 0.77
C ALA A 82 -13.69 6.34 0.30
N ALA A 83 -12.59 7.07 0.47
CA ALA A 83 -11.26 6.61 0.10
C ALA A 83 -10.70 5.57 1.10
N LEU A 84 -10.95 5.77 2.40
CA LEU A 84 -10.58 4.79 3.43
C LEU A 84 -11.44 3.51 3.31
N ASP A 85 -12.71 3.65 2.98
CA ASP A 85 -13.59 2.50 2.77
C ASP A 85 -13.17 1.65 1.56
N GLU A 86 -12.71 2.27 0.47
CA GLU A 86 -12.11 1.55 -0.64
C GLU A 86 -10.83 0.80 -0.22
N PHE A 87 -9.97 1.43 0.59
CA PHE A 87 -8.77 0.77 1.11
C PHE A 87 -9.12 -0.44 1.99
N ARG A 88 -10.07 -0.29 2.92
CA ARG A 88 -10.59 -1.39 3.76
C ARG A 88 -11.15 -2.52 2.90
N ARG A 89 -11.92 -2.19 1.85
CA ARG A 89 -12.47 -3.17 0.90
C ARG A 89 -11.36 -4.00 0.24
N LEU A 90 -10.25 -3.39 -0.17
CA LEU A 90 -9.13 -4.09 -0.80
C LEU A 90 -8.40 -5.01 0.17
N LEU A 91 -8.26 -4.62 1.45
CA LEU A 91 -7.71 -5.49 2.50
C LEU A 91 -8.55 -6.77 2.71
N VAL A 92 -9.88 -6.66 2.62
CA VAL A 92 -10.77 -7.83 2.66
C VAL A 92 -10.61 -8.67 1.38
N GLN A 93 -10.56 -8.03 0.21
CA GLN A 93 -10.49 -8.74 -1.07
C GLN A 93 -9.19 -9.50 -1.28
N ILE A 94 -8.04 -8.97 -0.87
CA ILE A 94 -6.75 -9.66 -1.02
C ILE A 94 -6.68 -10.95 -0.18
N ARG A 95 -7.58 -11.10 0.79
CA ARG A 95 -7.71 -12.29 1.64
C ARG A 95 -8.76 -13.30 1.12
N ALA A 96 -9.51 -12.98 0.07
CA ALA A 96 -10.57 -13.83 -0.42
C ALA A 96 -10.03 -15.13 -1.02
N MET A 97 -10.74 -16.23 -0.77
CA MET A 97 -10.49 -17.54 -1.37
C MET A 97 -11.71 -17.98 -2.21
N PRO A 98 -11.52 -18.48 -3.45
CA PRO A 98 -10.26 -18.56 -4.19
C PRO A 98 -9.68 -17.16 -4.49
N PRO A 99 -8.36 -17.03 -4.69
CA PRO A 99 -7.73 -15.75 -4.97
C PRO A 99 -8.31 -15.18 -6.27
N ARG A 100 -8.83 -13.95 -6.19
CA ARG A 100 -9.38 -13.24 -7.34
C ARG A 100 -8.46 -12.08 -7.71
N PRO A 101 -8.31 -11.75 -9.01
CA PRO A 101 -7.62 -10.55 -9.43
C PRO A 101 -8.24 -9.31 -8.74
N LEU A 102 -7.39 -8.45 -8.18
CA LEU A 102 -7.82 -7.15 -7.66
C LEU A 102 -7.93 -6.17 -8.83
N ASP A 103 -9.07 -5.49 -8.93
CA ASP A 103 -9.31 -4.43 -9.91
C ASP A 103 -8.68 -3.11 -9.42
N LEU A 104 -7.34 -3.07 -9.50
CA LEU A 104 -6.51 -1.92 -9.18
C LEU A 104 -6.34 -1.06 -10.42
N ALA A 105 -6.82 0.18 -10.36
CA ALA A 105 -6.57 1.21 -11.35
C ALA A 105 -5.51 2.18 -10.82
N LEU A 106 -4.51 2.47 -11.65
CA LEU A 106 -3.64 3.61 -11.37
C LEU A 106 -4.48 4.89 -11.45
N PRO A 107 -4.32 5.83 -10.50
CA PRO A 107 -5.00 7.12 -10.58
C PRO A 107 -4.72 7.77 -11.92
N ARG A 108 -5.75 8.30 -12.59
CA ARG A 108 -5.53 9.02 -13.84
C ARG A 108 -4.52 10.16 -13.60
N PRO A 109 -3.48 10.29 -14.45
CA PRO A 109 -2.55 11.41 -14.35
C PRO A 109 -3.32 12.75 -14.50
N CYS A 110 -3.45 13.50 -13.41
CA CYS A 110 -4.09 14.81 -13.41
C CYS A 110 -3.03 15.89 -13.19
N ARG A 111 -2.76 16.71 -14.22
CA ARG A 111 -1.93 17.91 -14.06
C ARG A 111 -2.72 18.97 -13.29
N ARG A 112 -2.43 19.13 -11.99
CA ARG A 112 -2.95 20.25 -11.19
C ARG A 112 -2.27 21.53 -11.67
N GLY A 113 -3.02 22.46 -12.28
CA GLY A 113 -2.54 23.82 -12.53
C GLY A 113 -2.36 24.27 -13.98
N GLY A 114 -2.86 23.54 -14.98
CA GLY A 114 -2.93 24.08 -16.35
C GLY A 114 -3.82 25.33 -16.41
N ALA A 115 -3.52 26.26 -17.32
CA ALA A 115 -4.31 27.49 -17.52
C ALA A 115 -5.81 27.23 -17.69
N ARG A 116 -6.19 26.07 -18.26
CA ARG A 116 -7.58 25.62 -18.42
C ARG A 116 -8.27 25.25 -17.09
N ALA A 117 -7.56 24.69 -16.12
CA ALA A 117 -8.10 24.38 -14.79
C ALA A 117 -8.27 25.63 -13.92
N ARG A 118 -7.50 26.70 -14.19
CA ARG A 118 -7.65 28.00 -13.53
C ARG A 118 -8.90 28.74 -14.01
N ARG A 119 -9.24 28.64 -15.30
CA ARG A 119 -10.44 29.29 -15.88
C ARG A 119 -11.77 28.69 -15.42
N LEU A 120 -11.77 27.47 -14.86
CA LEU A 120 -12.98 26.82 -14.33
C LEU A 120 -13.23 27.13 -12.83
N ARG A 121 -12.38 27.96 -12.20
CA ARG A 121 -12.49 28.38 -10.79
C ARG A 121 -12.69 29.89 -10.62
N LEU A 122 -12.97 30.60 -11.72
CA LEU A 122 -13.48 31.97 -11.75
C LEU A 122 -14.95 31.90 -12.19
#